data_AF-A0AAD5LQQ6-F1
#
_entry.id   AF-A0AAD5LQQ6-F1
#
_cell.length_a   1.000
_cell.length_b   1.000
_cell.length_c   1.000
_cell.angle_alpha   90.00
_cell.angle_beta   90.00
_cell.angle_gamma   90.00
#
_symmetry.space_group_name_H-M   'P 1'
#
loop_
_entity.id
_entity.type
_entity.pdbx_description
1 polymer ?
#
loop_
_entity_poly.entity_id
_entity_poly.type
_entity_poly.pdbx_seq_one_letter_code
_entity_poly.pdbx_strand_id
1 'polypeptide(L)'
;MSHRLSQNARHTNDLLQELERDKELEVLREYLTRFNLFPRTRDPASAPIRFEELKELVKHWKLHRQRNFWKTHTTKEDLVRTLYRHINTKIIPQEGRDDVATPAGS
;
A
#
# COMPACT_ATOMS: atom_id res chain seq x y z
N MET A 1 -6.10 40.35 -1.42
CA MET A 1 -7.22 39.40 -1.61
C MET A 1 -6.67 37.96 -1.62
N SER A 2 -6.32 37.43 -0.45
CA SER A 2 -5.46 36.22 -0.33
C SER A 2 -6.18 35.04 0.33
N HIS A 3 -7.43 34.77 -0.05
CA HIS A 3 -8.24 33.71 0.57
C HIS A 3 -8.66 32.57 -0.38
N ARG A 4 -8.42 32.68 -1.69
CA ARG A 4 -8.86 31.66 -2.67
C ARG A 4 -7.79 30.66 -3.08
N LEU A 5 -6.50 30.95 -2.90
CA LEU A 5 -5.41 30.04 -3.26
C LEU A 5 -5.26 28.84 -2.31
N SER A 6 -5.65 28.99 -1.02
CA SER A 6 -5.53 27.90 -0.04
C SER A 6 -6.60 26.80 -0.15
N GLN A 7 -7.72 27.03 -0.84
CA GLN A 7 -8.74 25.99 -1.01
C GLN A 7 -8.40 25.02 -2.14
N ASN A 8 -7.92 25.53 -3.28
CA ASN A 8 -7.46 24.70 -4.39
C ASN A 8 -6.30 23.80 -3.96
N ALA A 9 -5.29 24.33 -3.25
CA ALA A 9 -4.14 23.52 -2.82
C ALA A 9 -4.53 22.34 -1.90
N ARG A 10 -5.52 22.52 -1.02
CA ARG A 10 -6.02 21.43 -0.15
C ARG A 10 -6.75 20.36 -0.96
N HIS A 11 -7.59 20.80 -1.91
CA HIS A 11 -8.34 19.88 -2.76
C HIS A 11 -7.41 19.07 -3.67
N THR A 12 -6.37 19.68 -4.25
CA THR A 12 -5.42 18.95 -5.08
C THR A 12 -4.60 17.92 -4.30
N ASN A 13 -4.22 18.22 -3.05
CA ASN A 13 -3.48 17.25 -2.23
C ASN A 13 -4.32 16.03 -1.85
N ASP A 14 -5.61 16.23 -1.56
CA ASP A 14 -6.55 15.15 -1.26
C ASP A 14 -6.74 14.22 -2.46
N LEU A 15 -7.01 14.80 -3.64
CA LEU A 15 -7.12 14.07 -4.91
C LEU A 15 -5.86 13.28 -5.25
N LEU A 16 -4.68 13.85 -5.01
CA LEU A 16 -3.41 13.15 -5.25
C LEU A 16 -3.27 11.95 -4.32
N GLN A 17 -3.61 12.10 -3.03
CA GLN A 17 -3.59 10.99 -2.09
C GLN A 17 -4.58 9.89 -2.49
N GLU A 18 -5.79 10.23 -2.93
CA GLU A 18 -6.78 9.24 -3.39
C GLU A 18 -6.26 8.44 -4.60
N LEU A 19 -5.66 9.12 -5.57
CA LEU A 19 -5.08 8.48 -6.76
C LEU A 19 -3.90 7.56 -6.43
N GLU A 20 -3.06 7.94 -5.46
CA GLU A 20 -1.98 7.09 -4.98
C GLU A 20 -2.52 5.82 -4.31
N ARG A 21 -3.59 5.96 -3.51
CA ARG A 21 -4.23 4.82 -2.84
C ARG A 21 -4.86 3.85 -3.84
N ASP A 22 -5.48 4.37 -4.88
CA ASP A 22 -6.08 3.54 -5.93
C ASP A 22 -5.01 2.69 -6.64
N LYS A 23 -3.89 3.31 -7.03
CA LYS A 23 -2.75 2.59 -7.63
C LYS A 23 -2.15 1.53 -6.70
N GLU A 24 -1.99 1.83 -5.41
CA GLU A 24 -1.50 0.84 -4.43
C GLU A 24 -2.46 -0.36 -4.34
N LEU A 25 -3.77 -0.10 -4.38
CA LEU A 25 -4.80 -1.14 -4.35
C LEU A 25 -4.80 -1.99 -5.63
N GLU A 26 -4.59 -1.39 -6.81
CA GLU A 26 -4.47 -2.14 -8.06
C GLU A 26 -3.29 -3.12 -8.03
N VAL A 27 -2.12 -2.68 -7.56
CA VAL A 27 -0.95 -3.57 -7.43
C VAL A 27 -1.24 -4.68 -6.43
N LEU A 28 -1.88 -4.39 -5.30
CA LEU A 28 -2.28 -5.42 -4.33
C LEU A 28 -3.29 -6.41 -4.91
N ARG A 29 -4.21 -5.95 -5.78
CA ARG A 29 -5.21 -6.80 -6.46
C ARG A 29 -4.54 -7.91 -7.26
N GLU A 30 -3.48 -7.60 -7.99
CA GLU A 30 -2.75 -8.59 -8.79
C GLU A 30 -2.24 -9.74 -7.91
N TYR A 31 -1.64 -9.44 -6.76
CA TYR A 31 -1.14 -10.46 -5.84
C TYR A 31 -2.26 -11.22 -5.13
N LEU A 32 -3.32 -10.53 -4.70
CA LEU A 32 -4.51 -11.17 -4.13
C LEU A 32 -5.13 -12.18 -5.12
N THR A 33 -5.19 -11.81 -6.40
CA THR A 33 -5.71 -12.68 -7.47
C THR A 33 -4.75 -13.83 -7.75
N ARG A 34 -3.45 -13.54 -7.86
CA ARG A 34 -2.39 -14.53 -8.13
C ARG A 34 -2.33 -15.62 -7.05
N PHE A 35 -2.55 -15.26 -5.79
CA PHE A 35 -2.59 -16.20 -4.67
C PHE A 35 -3.99 -16.75 -4.37
N ASN A 36 -4.99 -16.40 -5.18
CA ASN A 36 -6.38 -16.81 -5.02
C ASN A 36 -6.93 -16.52 -3.61
N LEU A 37 -6.63 -15.32 -3.09
CA LEU A 37 -7.02 -14.84 -1.76
C LEU A 37 -8.35 -14.08 -1.75
N PHE A 38 -8.90 -13.77 -2.92
CA PHE A 38 -10.28 -13.29 -3.01
C PHE A 38 -11.26 -14.43 -2.66
N PRO A 39 -12.36 -14.14 -1.95
CA PRO A 39 -13.39 -15.13 -1.73
C PRO A 39 -14.02 -15.55 -3.05
N ARG A 40 -14.34 -16.84 -3.20
CA ARG A 40 -14.87 -17.44 -4.44
C ARG A 40 -16.18 -16.81 -4.95
N THR A 41 -16.89 -16.09 -4.09
CA THR A 41 -18.14 -15.41 -4.40
C THR A 41 -17.96 -14.01 -4.96
N ARG A 42 -16.73 -13.49 -5.02
CA ARG A 42 -16.44 -12.12 -5.46
C ARG A 42 -15.46 -12.15 -6.63
N ASP A 43 -15.75 -11.29 -7.61
CA ASP A 43 -14.90 -11.13 -8.78
C ASP A 43 -13.58 -10.42 -8.41
N PRO A 44 -12.41 -11.06 -8.64
CA PRO A 44 -11.13 -10.48 -8.28
C PRO A 44 -10.72 -9.29 -9.17
N ALA A 45 -11.34 -9.08 -10.33
CA ALA A 45 -11.02 -7.96 -11.22
C ALA A 45 -11.75 -6.67 -10.79
N SER A 46 -12.99 -6.77 -10.35
CA SER A 46 -13.87 -5.62 -10.11
C SER A 46 -14.22 -5.40 -8.64
N ALA A 47 -14.17 -6.43 -7.80
CA ALA A 47 -14.64 -6.30 -6.42
C ALA A 47 -13.70 -5.40 -5.59
N PRO A 48 -14.23 -4.49 -4.74
CA PRO A 48 -13.39 -3.64 -3.91
C PRO A 48 -12.61 -4.46 -2.88
N ILE A 49 -11.30 -4.21 -2.75
CA ILE A 49 -10.45 -4.88 -1.77
C ILE A 49 -10.88 -4.49 -0.36
N ARG A 50 -11.24 -5.47 0.47
CA ARG A 50 -11.56 -5.24 1.89
C ARG A 50 -10.38 -5.57 2.80
N PHE A 51 -10.55 -5.22 4.07
CA PHE A 51 -9.56 -5.47 5.11
C PHE A 51 -9.24 -6.97 5.27
N GLU A 52 -10.23 -7.85 5.11
CA GLU A 52 -10.03 -9.29 5.23
C GLU A 52 -9.13 -9.84 4.13
N GLU A 53 -9.33 -9.44 2.86
CA GLU A 53 -8.42 -9.80 1.77
C GLU A 53 -6.97 -9.37 2.06
N LEU A 54 -6.77 -8.16 2.59
CA LEU A 54 -5.42 -7.68 2.99
C LEU A 54 -4.82 -8.53 4.12
N LYS A 55 -5.61 -8.93 5.11
CA LYS A 55 -5.15 -9.81 6.20
C LYS A 55 -4.72 -11.17 5.69
N GLU A 56 -5.42 -11.73 4.71
CA GLU A 56 -5.01 -12.98 4.07
C GLU A 56 -3.67 -12.83 3.34
N LEU A 57 -3.43 -11.69 2.68
CA LEU A 57 -2.14 -11.40 2.05
C LEU A 57 -1.00 -11.26 3.08
N VAL A 58 -1.26 -10.58 4.20
CA VAL A 58 -0.33 -10.49 5.35
C VAL A 58 0.02 -11.88 5.90
N LYS A 59 -0.96 -12.79 5.98
CA LYS A 59 -0.74 -14.17 6.42
C LYS A 59 0.10 -14.94 5.42
N HIS A 60 -0.23 -14.83 4.14
CA HIS A 60 0.46 -15.50 3.04
C HIS A 60 1.95 -15.14 3.04
N TRP A 61 2.30 -13.86 3.18
CA TRP A 61 3.69 -13.39 3.27
C TRP A 61 4.30 -13.48 4.67
N LYS A 62 3.60 -14.08 5.63
CA LYS A 62 4.06 -14.27 7.02
C LYS A 62 4.44 -12.96 7.73
N LEU A 63 3.93 -11.81 7.28
CA LEU A 63 4.20 -10.50 7.89
C LEU A 63 3.59 -10.38 9.28
N HIS A 64 2.48 -11.09 9.54
CA HIS A 64 1.86 -11.19 10.88
C HIS A 64 2.80 -11.72 11.97
N ARG A 65 3.92 -12.38 11.61
CA ARG A 65 4.92 -12.87 12.56
C ARG A 65 5.84 -11.76 13.08
N GLN A 66 5.85 -10.61 12.43
CA GLN A 66 6.63 -9.47 12.88
C GLN A 66 6.07 -8.94 14.21
N ARG A 67 6.98 -8.55 15.11
CA ARG A 67 6.62 -8.07 16.45
C ARG A 67 5.76 -6.81 16.32
N ASN A 68 4.65 -6.77 17.06
CA ASN A 68 3.70 -5.66 17.09
C ASN A 68 3.01 -5.34 15.76
N PHE A 69 3.08 -6.21 14.74
CA PHE A 69 2.50 -5.93 13.42
C PHE A 69 1.03 -5.48 13.49
N TRP A 70 0.17 -6.27 14.16
CA TRP A 70 -1.25 -5.91 14.32
C TRP A 70 -1.49 -4.74 15.25
N LYS A 71 -0.52 -4.38 16.10
CA LYS A 71 -0.62 -3.19 16.97
C LYS A 71 -0.29 -1.91 16.22
N THR A 72 0.60 -1.99 15.22
CA THR A 72 1.02 -0.84 14.40
C THR A 72 0.18 -0.69 13.14
N HIS A 73 -0.45 -1.76 12.65
CA HIS A 73 -1.25 -1.77 11.43
C HIS A 73 -2.68 -2.21 11.71
N THR A 74 -3.45 -1.30 12.32
CA THR A 74 -4.85 -1.55 12.73
C THR A 74 -5.86 -1.12 11.66
N THR A 75 -5.48 -0.26 10.72
CA THR A 75 -6.37 0.26 9.68
C THR A 75 -6.13 -0.38 8.31
N LYS A 76 -7.12 -0.30 7.42
CA LYS A 76 -7.00 -0.73 6.02
C LYS A 76 -5.86 -0.02 5.31
N GLU A 77 -5.73 1.28 5.52
CA GLU A 77 -4.69 2.09 4.90
C GLU A 77 -3.29 1.67 5.35
N ASP A 78 -3.10 1.38 6.64
CA ASP A 78 -1.81 0.90 7.16
C ASP A 78 -1.39 -0.42 6.53
N LEU A 79 -2.36 -1.34 6.33
CA LEU A 79 -2.10 -2.60 5.64
C LEU A 79 -1.76 -2.36 4.17
N VAL A 80 -2.51 -1.51 3.46
CA VAL A 80 -2.23 -1.16 2.05
C VAL A 80 -0.81 -0.62 1.91
N ARG A 81 -0.42 0.39 2.71
CA ARG A 81 0.94 0.98 2.68
C ARG A 81 2.01 -0.07 2.92
N THR A 82 1.82 -0.89 3.95
CA THR A 82 2.83 -1.87 4.38
C THR A 82 2.99 -3.00 3.37
N LEU A 83 1.89 -3.50 2.82
CA LEU A 83 1.89 -4.54 1.79
C LEU A 83 2.46 -4.02 0.47
N TYR A 84 2.07 -2.82 0.06
CA TYR A 84 2.60 -2.18 -1.15
C TYR A 84 4.11 -1.93 -1.03
N ARG A 85 4.57 -1.45 0.12
CA ARG A 85 6.01 -1.29 0.41
C ARG A 85 6.73 -2.64 0.38
N HIS A 86 6.13 -3.70 0.91
CA HIS A 86 6.72 -5.04 0.86
C HIS A 86 6.93 -5.51 -0.59
N ILE A 87 5.94 -5.31 -1.46
CA ILE A 87 6.06 -5.62 -2.89
C ILE A 87 7.24 -4.86 -3.51
N ASN A 88 7.29 -3.54 -3.34
CA ASN A 88 8.32 -2.67 -3.93
C ASN A 88 9.73 -2.87 -3.36
N THR A 89 9.87 -3.49 -2.18
CA THR A 89 11.18 -3.66 -1.51
C THR A 89 11.70 -5.08 -1.51
N LYS A 90 10.82 -6.08 -1.61
CA LYS A 90 11.18 -7.49 -1.44
C LYS A 90 10.76 -8.37 -2.61
N ILE A 91 9.71 -7.99 -3.36
CA ILE A 91 9.14 -8.83 -4.42
C ILE A 91 9.59 -8.35 -5.79
N ILE A 92 9.58 -7.04 -6.03
CA ILE A 92 10.20 -6.45 -7.21
C ILE A 92 11.70 -6.37 -6.92
N PRO A 93 12.57 -7.09 -7.67
CA PRO A 93 14.00 -6.91 -7.53
C PRO A 93 14.33 -5.46 -7.83
N GLN A 94 14.88 -4.75 -6.84
CA GLN A 94 15.47 -3.43 -7.04
C GLN A 94 16.77 -3.62 -7.82
N GLU A 95 16.71 -3.80 -9.13
CA GLU A 95 17.84 -3.42 -9.96
C GLU A 95 17.97 -1.89 -9.86
N GLY A 96 18.90 -1.41 -9.03
CA GLY A 96 19.33 -0.02 -9.01
C GLY A 96 18.91 0.84 -7.81
N ARG A 97 18.97 0.32 -6.58
CA ARG A 97 19.03 1.19 -5.38
C ARG A 97 20.17 0.79 -4.43
N ASP A 98 21.33 0.61 -5.02
CA ASP A 98 22.56 1.09 -4.39
C ASP A 98 22.74 2.54 -4.85
N ASP A 99 23.38 3.35 -4.00
CA ASP A 99 23.64 4.79 -4.10
C ASP A 99 22.69 5.78 -3.42
N VAL A 100 23.34 6.63 -2.62
CA VAL A 100 22.87 7.75 -1.80
C VAL A 100 22.33 7.44 -0.40
N ALA A 101 23.07 6.62 0.35
CA ALA A 101 23.34 6.96 1.74
C ALA A 101 24.57 7.87 1.77
N THR A 102 24.37 9.18 1.72
CA THR A 102 25.43 10.15 1.99
C THR A 102 25.50 10.38 3.50
N PRO A 103 26.51 9.86 4.24
CA PRO A 103 26.85 10.43 5.53
C PRO A 103 27.67 11.69 5.28
N ALA A 104 27.02 12.85 5.12
CA ALA A 104 27.71 14.12 5.20
C ALA A 104 27.84 14.52 6.67
N GLY A 105 28.83 13.91 7.33
CA GLY A 105 29.36 14.36 8.61
C GLY A 105 30.86 14.55 8.45
N SER A 106 31.28 15.81 8.32
CA SER A 106 32.49 16.43 8.88
C SER A 106 32.59 17.87 8.38
#